data_AF-A0A015U517-F1
#
_entry.id   AF-A0A015U517-F1
#
_cell.length_a   1.000
_cell.length_b   1.000
_cell.length_c   1.000
_cell.angle_alpha   90.00
_cell.angle_beta   90.00
_cell.angle_gamma   90.00
#
_symmetry.space_group_name_H-M   'P 1'
#
loop_
_entity.id
_entity.type
_entity.pdbx_description
1 polymer ?
#
loop_
_entity_poly.entity_id
_entity_poly.type
_entity_poly.pdbx_seq_one_letter_code
_entity_poly.pdbx_strand_id
1 'polypeptide(L)'
;MKKSLFLLGVAAAVFSGCSNQEVMDVAEYANQPIEFTTFVDKTTRSGDVTSQNFQKFWVFAQNKGTGDQNWADAFTNVQVSKAGDNEWLPINTYYWEKNKEFRFAGYANGESQLNKSIVSYDAGSQSGGSTSGLLTFTAYSTDGKNDLVAAMGNESNYTWDGTASGEAPKVSMTFRHMLSKLTFTFKTKMANTYTVAVNNLRIESATTKSTGTYHKANEGTITWSTDQLSNTTGTYTFDNITDVTADAANEQGYFSQTCAPLFVIPQTCGTLSVQFTAVVKNAAQETIGQQDFSATLSYNPSNSETSLQKNTWTAGYYYNYTAELKMEDINTDPNAKPIKFDVTVDKWKDTTPGDDLNLTDKKN
;
A
#
# COMPACT_ATOMS: atom_id res chain seq x y z
N MET A 1 28.05 57.64 -4.00
CA MET A 1 28.54 58.22 -5.28
C MET A 1 29.35 57.13 -5.96
N LYS A 2 29.12 56.65 -7.18
CA LYS A 2 28.74 57.31 -8.43
C LYS A 2 27.87 56.37 -9.28
N LYS A 3 26.94 56.95 -10.02
CA LYS A 3 26.08 56.30 -11.03
C LYS A 3 26.94 55.94 -12.25
N SER A 4 26.64 54.81 -12.90
CA SER A 4 27.04 54.57 -14.29
C SER A 4 25.93 53.81 -15.00
N LEU A 5 25.21 54.58 -15.81
CA LEU A 5 24.21 54.19 -16.78
C LEU A 5 24.96 53.69 -18.03
N PHE A 6 24.66 52.51 -18.57
CA PHE A 6 25.00 52.19 -19.96
C PHE A 6 23.84 51.39 -20.58
N LEU A 7 23.21 52.05 -21.54
CA LEU A 7 22.18 51.58 -22.45
C LEU A 7 22.78 51.70 -23.85
N LEU A 8 22.62 50.68 -24.70
CA LEU A 8 22.45 50.73 -26.18
C LEU A 8 23.09 49.52 -26.87
N GLY A 9 22.30 48.87 -27.74
CA GLY A 9 22.78 47.87 -28.69
C GLY A 9 21.69 46.97 -29.26
N VAL A 10 20.63 47.56 -29.84
CA VAL A 10 19.66 46.83 -30.68
C VAL A 10 20.35 46.44 -31.99
N ALA A 11 20.40 45.14 -32.30
CA ALA A 11 20.66 44.65 -33.64
C ALA A 11 19.38 44.02 -34.17
N ALA A 12 18.71 44.75 -35.07
CA ALA A 12 17.63 44.23 -35.89
C ALA A 12 18.23 43.37 -37.01
N ALA A 13 17.92 42.08 -37.03
CA ALA A 13 18.05 41.26 -38.23
C ALA A 13 16.70 41.27 -38.95
N VAL A 14 16.61 42.09 -40.00
CA VAL A 14 15.48 42.09 -40.91
C VAL A 14 15.76 41.03 -41.97
N PHE A 15 15.13 39.85 -41.84
CA PHE A 15 14.88 38.99 -42.99
C PHE A 15 13.47 39.26 -43.48
N SER A 16 13.36 40.21 -44.41
CA SER A 16 12.19 40.37 -45.25
C SER A 16 12.13 39.23 -46.26
N GLY A 17 11.40 38.18 -45.91
CA GLY A 17 10.87 37.17 -46.84
C GLY A 17 9.35 37.20 -46.74
N CYS A 18 8.69 37.62 -47.82
CA CYS A 18 7.25 37.74 -47.91
C CYS A 18 6.54 36.39 -47.77
N SER A 19 5.31 36.48 -47.24
CA SER A 19 4.18 35.55 -47.38
C SER A 19 4.45 34.08 -47.07
N ASN A 20 4.06 33.70 -45.85
CA ASN A 20 3.01 32.71 -45.69
C ASN A 20 2.25 33.01 -44.39
N GLN A 21 1.10 33.66 -44.53
CA GLN A 21 -0.04 33.32 -43.69
C GLN A 21 -0.47 31.92 -44.12
N GLU A 22 0.21 30.89 -43.63
CA GLU A 22 -0.25 29.50 -43.73
C GLU A 22 -0.04 28.82 -42.38
N VAL A 23 -1.12 28.82 -41.61
CA VAL A 23 -1.49 27.79 -40.63
C VAL A 23 -0.45 27.50 -39.53
N MET A 24 -0.34 28.42 -38.56
CA MET A 24 -0.04 28.01 -37.18
C MET A 24 -1.35 27.60 -36.50
N ASP A 25 -1.93 26.44 -36.83
CA ASP A 25 -3.22 26.05 -36.20
C ASP A 25 -3.61 24.55 -36.27
N VAL A 26 -2.66 23.60 -36.11
CA VAL A 26 -3.02 22.16 -36.04
C VAL A 26 -2.15 21.29 -35.10
N ALA A 27 -0.92 21.68 -34.74
CA ALA A 27 0.01 20.76 -34.06
C ALA A 27 -0.08 20.72 -32.51
N GLU A 28 -0.53 21.79 -31.86
CA GLU A 28 -0.50 21.90 -30.38
C GLU A 28 -1.67 21.15 -29.73
N TYR A 29 -2.77 20.97 -30.45
CA TYR A 29 -3.97 20.26 -29.99
C TYR A 29 -3.99 18.78 -30.31
N ALA A 30 -2.97 18.24 -30.98
CA ALA A 30 -2.91 16.82 -31.38
C ALA A 30 -2.07 15.96 -30.42
N ASN A 31 -1.39 16.58 -29.45
CA ASN A 31 -0.39 15.93 -28.58
C ASN A 31 -0.60 16.31 -27.10
N GLN A 32 -1.81 16.12 -26.58
CA GLN A 32 -2.08 16.32 -25.15
C GLN A 32 -1.48 15.15 -24.34
N PRO A 33 -0.60 15.41 -23.35
CA PRO A 33 0.03 14.35 -22.57
C PRO A 33 -0.96 13.67 -21.63
N ILE A 34 -0.71 12.39 -21.34
CA ILE A 34 -1.43 11.63 -20.30
C ILE A 34 -0.79 11.97 -18.97
N GLU A 35 -1.55 12.65 -18.12
CA GLU A 35 -1.17 13.03 -16.77
C GLU A 35 -2.00 12.26 -15.74
N PHE A 36 -1.43 12.08 -14.56
CA PHE A 36 -2.08 11.35 -13.48
C PHE A 36 -2.35 12.28 -12.29
N THR A 37 -3.47 12.02 -11.64
CA THR A 37 -3.76 12.50 -10.29
C THR A 37 -3.95 11.25 -9.43
N THR A 38 -3.25 11.17 -8.31
CA THR A 38 -3.40 10.01 -7.41
C THR A 38 -3.92 10.45 -6.08
N PHE A 39 -4.66 9.53 -5.45
CA PHE A 39 -5.12 9.70 -4.10
C PHE A 39 -4.65 8.51 -3.27
N VAL A 40 -3.95 8.83 -2.18
CA VAL A 40 -3.53 7.89 -1.15
C VAL A 40 -3.78 8.52 0.22
N ASP A 41 -4.48 7.79 1.08
CA ASP A 41 -4.93 8.25 2.39
C ASP A 41 -3.79 8.79 3.28
N LYS A 42 -4.16 9.71 4.19
CA LYS A 42 -3.35 10.04 5.36
C LYS A 42 -3.53 8.96 6.42
N THR A 43 -2.69 7.93 6.38
CA THR A 43 -2.50 7.02 7.52
C THR A 43 -1.54 7.64 8.55
N THR A 44 -1.78 7.37 9.83
CA THR A 44 -0.98 7.88 10.96
C THR A 44 -0.07 6.82 11.58
N ARG A 45 0.06 5.65 10.96
CA ARG A 45 0.80 4.51 11.50
C ARG A 45 2.12 4.33 10.74
N SER A 46 3.19 4.05 11.47
CA SER A 46 4.54 3.88 10.93
C SER A 46 4.60 2.71 9.93
N GLY A 47 5.34 2.90 8.83
CA GLY A 47 5.56 1.89 7.78
C GLY A 47 4.54 1.89 6.64
N ASP A 48 3.39 2.53 6.81
CA ASP A 48 2.31 2.52 5.81
C ASP A 48 2.59 3.46 4.65
N VAL A 49 1.98 3.19 3.49
CA VAL A 49 1.92 4.19 2.41
C VAL A 49 1.01 5.35 2.84
N THR A 50 1.58 6.55 2.83
CA THR A 50 0.99 7.85 3.10
C THR A 50 1.18 8.74 1.88
N SER A 51 0.40 9.80 1.76
CA SER A 51 0.65 10.86 0.76
C SER A 51 2.06 11.47 0.79
N GLN A 52 2.80 11.32 1.90
CA GLN A 52 4.17 11.83 2.05
C GLN A 52 5.26 10.86 1.56
N ASN A 53 5.09 9.55 1.74
CA ASN A 53 6.08 8.54 1.30
C ASN A 53 5.67 7.81 0.01
N PHE A 54 4.44 8.02 -0.48
CA PHE A 54 4.05 7.61 -1.82
C PHE A 54 4.72 8.57 -2.82
N GLN A 55 5.77 8.08 -3.49
CA GLN A 55 6.60 8.89 -4.39
C GLN A 55 6.58 8.42 -5.83
N LYS A 56 6.25 7.15 -6.06
CA LYS A 56 6.13 6.56 -7.40
C LYS A 56 5.25 5.33 -7.40
N PHE A 57 4.68 5.04 -8.56
CA PHE A 57 3.90 3.83 -8.85
C PHE A 57 4.17 3.39 -10.29
N TRP A 58 3.69 2.21 -10.66
CA TRP A 58 3.76 1.70 -12.02
C TRP A 58 2.38 1.53 -12.61
N VAL A 59 2.22 1.92 -13.87
CA VAL A 59 0.94 1.97 -14.56
C VAL A 59 0.97 1.16 -15.84
N PHE A 60 -0.18 0.58 -16.16
CA PHE A 60 -0.52 -0.04 -17.42
C PHE A 60 -1.63 0.77 -18.06
N ALA A 61 -1.54 0.95 -19.37
CA ALA A 61 -2.62 1.50 -20.16
C ALA A 61 -2.88 0.60 -21.36
N GLN A 62 -4.15 0.28 -21.57
CA GLN A 62 -4.63 -0.32 -22.80
C GLN A 62 -5.65 0.60 -23.44
N ASN A 63 -5.67 0.62 -24.77
CA ASN A 63 -6.63 1.39 -25.54
C ASN A 63 -7.26 0.58 -26.67
N LYS A 64 -8.34 1.11 -27.21
CA LYS A 64 -9.03 0.61 -28.40
C LYS A 64 -9.74 1.74 -29.13
N GLY A 65 -10.12 1.57 -30.39
CA GLY A 65 -11.02 2.51 -31.05
C GLY A 65 -12.38 2.56 -30.36
N THR A 66 -13.04 3.72 -30.37
CA THR A 66 -14.42 3.83 -29.90
C THR A 66 -15.32 2.89 -30.71
N GLY A 67 -15.99 1.97 -30.02
CA GLY A 67 -16.82 0.93 -30.65
C GLY A 67 -16.08 -0.36 -31.05
N ASP A 68 -14.75 -0.40 -30.96
CA ASP A 68 -13.99 -1.64 -31.16
C ASP A 68 -14.17 -2.60 -29.97
N GLN A 69 -13.82 -3.87 -30.18
CA GLN A 69 -13.88 -4.90 -29.13
C GLN A 69 -12.51 -5.22 -28.52
N ASN A 70 -11.43 -5.04 -29.28
CA ASN A 70 -10.11 -5.52 -28.90
C ASN A 70 -9.27 -4.42 -28.27
N TRP A 71 -8.78 -4.66 -27.06
CA TRP A 71 -7.83 -3.81 -26.35
C TRP A 71 -6.40 -4.11 -26.81
N ALA A 72 -5.58 -3.07 -26.94
CA ALA A 72 -4.16 -3.14 -27.22
C ALA A 72 -3.37 -2.36 -26.18
N ASP A 73 -2.13 -2.76 -25.91
CA ASP A 73 -1.25 -2.04 -25.00
C ASP A 73 -0.87 -0.68 -25.59
N ALA A 74 -1.23 0.39 -24.89
CA ALA A 74 -0.69 1.72 -25.13
C ALA A 74 0.69 1.86 -24.45
N PHE A 75 0.79 1.39 -23.20
CA PHE A 75 2.05 1.19 -22.50
C PHE A 75 1.92 0.23 -21.34
N THR A 76 3.02 -0.43 -20.98
CA THR A 76 3.02 -1.50 -19.95
C THR A 76 4.06 -1.25 -18.86
N ASN A 77 3.60 -1.29 -17.61
CA ASN A 77 4.43 -1.23 -16.40
C ASN A 77 5.37 -0.01 -16.38
N VAL A 78 4.84 1.16 -16.70
CA VAL A 78 5.58 2.43 -16.79
C VAL A 78 5.62 3.10 -15.42
N GLN A 79 6.79 3.57 -14.99
CA GLN A 79 6.91 4.34 -13.75
C GLN A 79 6.25 5.72 -13.91
N VAL A 80 5.47 6.11 -12.91
CA VAL A 80 4.95 7.47 -12.71
C VAL A 80 5.49 7.98 -11.38
N SER A 81 6.00 9.20 -11.37
CA SER A 81 6.63 9.80 -10.19
C SER A 81 5.94 11.10 -9.81
N LYS A 82 5.96 11.41 -8.51
CA LYS A 82 5.43 12.66 -7.97
C LYS A 82 6.27 13.83 -8.50
N ALA A 83 5.63 14.77 -9.17
CA ALA A 83 6.25 15.99 -9.70
C ALA A 83 5.87 17.23 -8.87
N GLY A 84 4.73 17.17 -8.17
CA GLY A 84 4.20 18.24 -7.32
C GLY A 84 3.07 17.72 -6.42
N ASP A 85 2.38 18.64 -5.75
CA ASP A 85 1.18 18.28 -4.98
C ASP A 85 0.07 17.86 -5.96
N ASN A 86 -0.36 16.59 -5.86
CA ASN A 86 -1.32 15.95 -6.76
C ASN A 86 -0.93 15.94 -8.24
N GLU A 87 0.34 16.20 -8.57
CA GLU A 87 0.87 16.16 -9.94
C GLU A 87 1.82 14.98 -10.12
N TRP A 88 1.49 14.12 -11.08
CA TRP A 88 2.17 12.85 -11.28
C TRP A 88 2.46 12.63 -12.77
N LEU A 89 3.74 12.45 -13.08
CA LEU A 89 4.23 12.38 -14.46
C LEU A 89 4.86 11.02 -14.75
N PRO A 90 4.51 10.37 -15.88
CA PRO A 90 5.20 9.17 -16.31
C PRO A 90 6.64 9.47 -16.74
N ILE A 91 7.53 8.49 -16.62
CA ILE A 91 8.95 8.63 -17.00
C ILE A 91 9.16 8.97 -18.49
N ASN A 92 8.23 8.54 -19.35
CA ASN A 92 8.16 8.95 -20.75
C ASN A 92 6.83 9.66 -21.00
N THR A 93 6.81 10.66 -21.88
CA THR A 93 5.54 11.30 -22.27
C THR A 93 4.74 10.37 -23.17
N TYR A 94 3.51 10.07 -22.75
CA TYR A 94 2.50 9.37 -23.55
C TYR A 94 1.38 10.34 -23.88
N TYR A 95 0.74 10.18 -25.03
CA TYR A 95 -0.25 11.13 -25.53
C TYR A 95 -1.63 10.49 -25.67
N TRP A 96 -2.66 11.30 -25.48
CA TRP A 96 -4.02 10.91 -25.81
C TRP A 96 -4.16 10.73 -27.31
N GLU A 97 -4.75 9.62 -27.72
CA GLU A 97 -5.14 9.38 -29.09
C GLU A 97 -6.61 9.75 -29.28
N LYS A 98 -6.89 10.61 -30.25
CA LYS A 98 -8.25 11.00 -30.61
C LYS A 98 -9.09 9.78 -30.96
N ASN A 99 -10.35 9.76 -30.51
CA ASN A 99 -11.33 8.68 -30.76
C ASN A 99 -10.88 7.29 -30.26
N LYS A 100 -10.01 7.25 -29.25
CA LYS A 100 -9.68 6.04 -28.51
C LYS A 100 -10.31 6.06 -27.12
N GLU A 101 -10.65 4.87 -26.64
CA GLU A 101 -10.98 4.61 -25.24
C GLU A 101 -9.73 4.07 -24.55
N PHE A 102 -9.33 4.69 -23.44
CA PHE A 102 -8.23 4.21 -22.60
C PHE A 102 -8.74 3.68 -21.27
N ARG A 103 -8.04 2.68 -20.76
CA ARG A 103 -8.17 2.20 -19.38
C ARG A 103 -6.81 2.00 -18.75
N PHE A 104 -6.78 2.23 -17.45
CA PHE A 104 -5.56 2.27 -16.66
C PHE A 104 -5.66 1.38 -15.43
N ALA A 105 -4.57 0.71 -15.12
CA ALA A 105 -4.35 0.01 -13.87
C ALA A 105 -2.97 0.38 -13.32
N GLY A 106 -2.86 0.52 -12.01
CA GLY A 106 -1.61 0.91 -11.37
C GLY A 106 -1.36 0.15 -10.09
N TYR A 107 -0.09 0.04 -9.71
CA TYR A 107 0.31 -0.51 -8.43
C TYR A 107 1.56 0.20 -7.91
N ALA A 108 1.78 0.10 -6.60
CA ALA A 108 3.10 0.30 -6.01
C ALA A 108 3.37 -0.85 -5.04
N ASN A 109 4.63 -1.26 -4.95
CA ASN A 109 5.10 -2.26 -3.99
C ASN A 109 6.24 -1.63 -3.19
N GLY A 110 5.87 -0.70 -2.31
CA GLY A 110 6.78 0.36 -1.89
C GLY A 110 7.36 1.08 -3.11
N GLU A 111 8.69 1.19 -3.16
CA GLU A 111 9.43 1.82 -4.25
C GLU A 111 9.97 0.85 -5.31
N SER A 112 9.52 -0.40 -5.31
CA SER A 112 10.05 -1.45 -6.19
C SER A 112 9.13 -1.76 -7.37
N GLN A 113 9.70 -1.79 -8.58
CA GLN A 113 9.02 -2.29 -9.76
C GLN A 113 8.93 -3.82 -9.71
N LEU A 114 7.74 -4.38 -9.89
CA LEU A 114 7.55 -5.82 -10.06
C LEU A 114 7.90 -6.26 -11.48
N ASN A 115 8.44 -7.47 -11.61
CA ASN A 115 8.75 -8.09 -12.90
C ASN A 115 7.45 -8.25 -13.73
N LYS A 116 7.55 -8.06 -15.05
CA LYS A 116 6.44 -8.25 -15.99
C LYS A 116 5.84 -9.67 -16.00
N SER A 117 6.56 -10.67 -15.51
CA SER A 117 6.01 -12.03 -15.32
C SER A 117 5.13 -12.15 -14.05
N ILE A 118 5.24 -11.21 -13.12
CA ILE A 118 4.48 -11.19 -11.87
C ILE A 118 3.25 -10.33 -12.02
N VAL A 119 3.34 -9.18 -12.69
CA VAL A 119 2.21 -8.25 -12.81
C VAL A 119 1.75 -8.09 -14.26
N SER A 120 0.44 -8.24 -14.48
CA SER A 120 -0.20 -8.11 -15.80
C SER A 120 -1.55 -7.41 -15.69
N TYR A 121 -1.95 -6.74 -16.77
CA TYR A 121 -3.23 -6.03 -16.86
C TYR A 121 -4.03 -6.50 -18.06
N ASP A 122 -5.33 -6.73 -17.85
CA ASP A 122 -6.32 -6.96 -18.89
C ASP A 122 -7.47 -5.96 -18.73
N ALA A 123 -7.51 -4.94 -19.59
CA ALA A 123 -8.56 -3.92 -19.61
C ALA A 123 -9.91 -4.44 -20.10
N GLY A 124 -9.91 -5.53 -20.88
CA GLY A 124 -11.10 -6.19 -21.40
C GLY A 124 -11.79 -7.10 -20.40
N SER A 125 -11.15 -7.41 -19.28
CA SER A 125 -11.69 -8.30 -18.26
C SER A 125 -13.05 -7.81 -17.72
N GLN A 126 -13.99 -8.75 -17.60
CA GLN A 126 -15.34 -8.53 -17.13
C GLN A 126 -15.57 -9.25 -15.80
N SER A 127 -16.28 -8.59 -14.88
CA SER A 127 -16.74 -9.18 -13.64
C SER A 127 -18.16 -8.69 -13.35
N GLY A 128 -19.07 -9.62 -13.00
CA GLY A 128 -20.48 -9.28 -12.74
C GLY A 128 -21.21 -8.64 -13.92
N GLY A 129 -20.78 -8.90 -15.16
CA GLY A 129 -21.38 -8.32 -16.37
C GLY A 129 -20.92 -6.90 -16.72
N SER A 130 -19.98 -6.32 -15.96
CA SER A 130 -19.38 -5.01 -16.25
C SER A 130 -17.90 -5.15 -16.63
N THR A 131 -17.49 -4.46 -17.69
CA THR A 131 -16.08 -4.44 -18.09
C THR A 131 -15.35 -3.45 -17.19
N SER A 132 -14.49 -3.97 -16.32
CA SER A 132 -13.92 -3.22 -15.19
C SER A 132 -12.39 -3.35 -15.09
N GLY A 133 -11.79 -4.15 -15.98
CA GLY A 133 -10.36 -4.45 -15.98
C GLY A 133 -9.96 -5.41 -14.86
N LEU A 134 -8.79 -6.03 -15.04
CA LEU A 134 -8.20 -6.95 -14.07
C LEU A 134 -6.69 -6.74 -14.01
N LEU A 135 -6.20 -6.35 -12.83
CA LEU A 135 -4.77 -6.31 -12.52
C LEU A 135 -4.43 -7.56 -11.71
N THR A 136 -3.50 -8.36 -12.22
CA THR A 136 -3.14 -9.66 -11.64
C THR A 136 -1.69 -9.64 -11.18
N PHE A 137 -1.45 -10.12 -9.96
CA PHE A 137 -0.14 -10.32 -9.34
C PHE A 137 0.10 -11.83 -9.19
N THR A 138 0.60 -12.46 -10.25
CA THR A 138 0.88 -13.90 -10.35
C THR A 138 2.03 -14.29 -9.43
N ALA A 139 1.77 -15.21 -8.50
CA ALA A 139 2.77 -15.76 -7.60
C ALA A 139 3.60 -14.66 -6.88
N TYR A 140 2.93 -13.60 -6.45
CA TYR A 140 3.52 -12.53 -5.66
C TYR A 140 3.98 -13.07 -4.30
N SER A 141 5.15 -12.64 -3.86
CA SER A 141 5.66 -12.90 -2.51
C SER A 141 5.92 -11.58 -1.81
N THR A 142 5.46 -11.48 -0.57
CA THR A 142 5.74 -10.32 0.28
C THR A 142 7.10 -10.50 0.97
N ASP A 143 7.85 -9.41 1.11
CA ASP A 143 9.04 -9.34 1.95
C ASP A 143 8.72 -8.94 3.41
N GLY A 144 7.43 -8.78 3.71
CA GLY A 144 6.94 -8.31 5.00
C GLY A 144 7.09 -6.81 5.23
N LYS A 145 7.72 -6.05 4.32
CA LYS A 145 8.08 -4.64 4.52
C LYS A 145 7.41 -3.71 3.51
N ASN A 146 7.28 -4.15 2.27
CA ASN A 146 6.66 -3.36 1.23
C ASN A 146 5.14 -3.51 1.28
N ASP A 147 4.47 -2.37 1.28
CA ASP A 147 3.03 -2.27 1.12
C ASP A 147 2.69 -2.38 -0.36
N LEU A 148 2.03 -3.46 -0.74
CA LEU A 148 1.47 -3.60 -2.07
C LEU A 148 0.12 -2.89 -2.13
N VAL A 149 0.05 -1.83 -2.92
CA VAL A 149 -1.19 -1.12 -3.21
C VAL A 149 -1.54 -1.21 -4.70
N ALA A 150 -2.83 -1.25 -5.02
CA ALA A 150 -3.33 -1.31 -6.39
C ALA A 150 -4.48 -0.34 -6.63
N ALA A 151 -4.60 0.13 -7.86
CA ALA A 151 -5.64 1.04 -8.31
C ALA A 151 -6.03 0.75 -9.76
N MET A 152 -7.20 1.23 -10.14
CA MET A 152 -7.66 1.37 -11.52
C MET A 152 -8.01 2.83 -11.75
N GLY A 153 -8.05 3.27 -13.00
CA GLY A 153 -8.58 4.58 -13.34
C GLY A 153 -10.01 4.74 -12.79
N ASN A 154 -10.30 5.88 -12.18
CA ASN A 154 -11.58 6.17 -11.54
C ASN A 154 -12.72 6.23 -12.56
N GLU A 155 -12.46 6.61 -13.82
CA GLU A 155 -13.40 6.48 -14.92
C GLU A 155 -13.35 5.09 -15.56
N SER A 156 -14.49 4.60 -16.05
CA SER A 156 -14.56 3.27 -16.69
C SER A 156 -13.89 3.26 -18.05
N ASN A 157 -13.94 4.37 -18.77
CA ASN A 157 -13.22 4.64 -20.00
C ASN A 157 -12.83 6.11 -19.98
N TYR A 158 -11.58 6.40 -20.31
CA TYR A 158 -11.15 7.77 -20.58
C TYR A 158 -11.13 7.97 -22.09
N THR A 159 -11.67 9.09 -22.55
CA THR A 159 -11.70 9.48 -23.96
C THR A 159 -11.29 10.94 -24.10
N TRP A 160 -10.74 11.27 -25.26
CA TRP A 160 -10.47 12.64 -25.65
C TRP A 160 -10.85 12.84 -27.11
N ASP A 161 -11.58 13.93 -27.38
CA ASP A 161 -12.17 14.22 -28.69
C ASP A 161 -11.22 14.97 -29.64
N GLY A 162 -10.05 15.36 -29.15
CA GLY A 162 -9.04 16.08 -29.92
C GLY A 162 -9.50 17.47 -30.36
N THR A 163 -10.39 18.12 -29.60
CA THR A 163 -10.85 19.49 -29.88
C THR A 163 -9.97 20.54 -29.20
N ALA A 164 -9.79 21.69 -29.85
CA ALA A 164 -8.91 22.76 -29.38
C ALA A 164 -9.35 23.43 -28.06
N SER A 165 -10.60 23.25 -27.66
CA SER A 165 -11.18 23.78 -26.41
C SER A 165 -11.21 22.78 -25.25
N GLY A 166 -10.92 21.50 -25.50
CA GLY A 166 -11.00 20.43 -24.52
C GLY A 166 -9.62 20.01 -24.04
N GLU A 167 -9.24 20.40 -22.82
CA GLU A 167 -8.10 19.79 -22.13
C GLU A 167 -8.34 18.28 -22.00
N ALA A 168 -7.31 17.48 -22.28
CA ALA A 168 -7.44 16.05 -22.12
C ALA A 168 -7.59 15.69 -20.64
N PRO A 169 -8.40 14.67 -20.30
CA PRO A 169 -8.69 14.36 -18.91
C PRO A 169 -7.42 13.88 -18.18
N LYS A 170 -7.25 14.30 -16.92
CA LYS A 170 -6.27 13.68 -16.04
C LYS A 170 -6.77 12.33 -15.56
N VAL A 171 -5.88 11.35 -15.47
CA VAL A 171 -6.22 10.01 -14.99
C VAL A 171 -6.16 9.99 -13.46
N SER A 172 -7.34 10.13 -12.84
CA SER A 172 -7.52 9.95 -11.40
C SER A 172 -7.45 8.49 -10.98
N MET A 173 -6.66 8.17 -9.95
CA MET A 173 -6.53 6.80 -9.41
C MET A 173 -6.61 6.81 -7.88
N THR A 174 -7.42 5.89 -7.33
CA THR A 174 -7.52 5.64 -5.88
C THR A 174 -6.87 4.30 -5.53
N PHE A 175 -5.77 4.34 -4.76
CA PHE A 175 -5.02 3.15 -4.38
C PHE A 175 -5.59 2.49 -3.12
N ARG A 176 -5.60 1.15 -3.12
CA ARG A 176 -6.06 0.31 -2.01
C ARG A 176 -4.99 -0.68 -1.61
N HIS A 177 -4.90 -0.96 -0.31
CA HIS A 177 -3.98 -1.94 0.26
C HIS A 177 -4.37 -3.37 -0.13
N MET A 178 -3.51 -4.05 -0.88
CA MET A 178 -3.72 -5.44 -1.30
C MET A 178 -3.42 -6.44 -0.18
N LEU A 179 -2.68 -6.02 0.85
CA LEU A 179 -2.20 -6.88 1.94
C LEU A 179 -2.93 -6.60 3.26
N SER A 180 -2.69 -7.46 4.25
CA SER A 180 -3.04 -7.20 5.64
C SER A 180 -1.81 -6.75 6.41
N LYS A 181 -1.97 -5.95 7.47
CA LYS A 181 -0.87 -5.54 8.36
C LYS A 181 -0.99 -6.18 9.72
N LEU A 182 0.12 -6.73 10.21
CA LEU A 182 0.18 -7.41 11.49
C LEU A 182 1.21 -6.77 12.40
N THR A 183 0.87 -6.67 13.68
CA THR A 183 1.81 -6.42 14.77
C THR A 183 1.50 -7.32 15.95
N PHE A 184 2.48 -7.46 16.83
CA PHE A 184 2.32 -8.05 18.13
C PHE A 184 2.70 -7.04 19.21
N THR A 185 1.82 -6.90 20.19
CA THR A 185 2.07 -6.09 21.38
C THR A 185 2.26 -7.02 22.57
N PHE A 186 3.36 -6.86 23.29
CA PHE A 186 3.59 -7.58 24.54
C PHE A 186 3.50 -6.59 25.68
N LYS A 187 2.81 -6.97 26.76
CA LYS A 187 2.66 -6.15 27.96
C LYS A 187 3.01 -6.94 29.22
N THR A 188 3.47 -6.27 30.25
CA THR A 188 3.76 -6.90 31.54
C THR A 188 3.57 -5.95 32.71
N LYS A 189 3.29 -6.50 33.90
CA LYS A 189 3.33 -5.78 35.19
C LYS A 189 4.62 -6.05 35.97
N MET A 190 5.57 -6.79 35.41
CA MET A 190 6.90 -6.93 36.01
C MET A 190 7.52 -5.55 36.19
N ALA A 191 8.21 -5.33 37.31
CA ALA A 191 8.87 -4.05 37.56
C ALA A 191 9.92 -3.77 36.47
N ASN A 192 10.13 -2.49 36.15
CA ASN A 192 11.15 -2.06 35.17
C ASN A 192 12.60 -2.26 35.66
N THR A 193 12.81 -2.83 36.85
CA THR A 193 14.11 -3.36 37.27
C THR A 193 14.43 -4.68 36.59
N TYR A 194 13.46 -5.32 35.94
CA TYR A 194 13.65 -6.49 35.09
C TYR A 194 13.66 -6.07 33.62
N THR A 195 14.56 -6.66 32.83
CA THR A 195 14.50 -6.58 31.37
C THR A 195 13.70 -7.76 30.85
N VAL A 196 12.66 -7.49 30.05
CA VAL A 196 11.76 -8.53 29.52
C VAL A 196 11.86 -8.54 28.00
N ALA A 197 12.56 -9.52 27.43
CA ALA A 197 12.78 -9.63 26.00
C ALA A 197 11.83 -10.64 25.36
N VAL A 198 11.44 -10.37 24.11
CA VAL A 198 10.71 -11.30 23.23
C VAL A 198 11.55 -11.56 22.00
N ASN A 199 11.94 -12.82 21.82
CA ASN A 199 12.83 -13.26 20.76
C ASN A 199 12.16 -14.28 19.85
N ASN A 200 12.68 -14.44 18.64
CA ASN A 200 12.27 -15.49 17.68
C ASN A 200 10.77 -15.49 17.38
N LEU A 201 10.14 -14.31 17.44
CA LEU A 201 8.72 -14.13 17.17
C LEU A 201 8.42 -14.45 15.70
N ARG A 202 7.61 -15.47 15.48
CA ARG A 202 7.31 -15.96 14.13
C ARG A 202 5.94 -16.60 14.01
N ILE A 203 5.38 -16.57 12.81
CA ILE A 203 4.17 -17.31 12.42
C ILE A 203 4.59 -18.38 11.42
N GLU A 204 4.33 -19.64 11.73
CA GLU A 204 4.70 -20.78 10.88
C GLU A 204 3.59 -21.17 9.92
N SER A 205 3.98 -21.82 8.81
CA SER A 205 3.07 -22.41 7.82
C SER A 205 2.04 -21.44 7.23
N ALA A 206 2.36 -20.14 7.23
CA ALA A 206 1.50 -19.12 6.64
C ALA A 206 1.75 -19.04 5.13
N THR A 207 0.72 -18.68 4.36
CA THR A 207 0.87 -18.35 2.95
C THR A 207 1.74 -17.10 2.81
N THR A 208 2.90 -17.23 2.16
CA THR A 208 3.90 -16.18 1.91
C THR A 208 4.07 -15.86 0.43
N LYS A 209 3.49 -16.71 -0.45
CA LYS A 209 3.41 -16.49 -1.89
C LYS A 209 2.06 -16.94 -2.41
N SER A 210 1.39 -16.09 -3.20
CA SER A 210 0.07 -16.37 -3.77
C SER A 210 -0.20 -15.50 -4.99
N THR A 211 -1.26 -15.81 -5.75
CA THR A 211 -1.76 -14.97 -6.82
C THR A 211 -2.86 -14.05 -6.29
N GLY A 212 -2.65 -12.73 -6.43
CA GLY A 212 -3.62 -11.71 -6.04
C GLY A 212 -4.21 -11.02 -7.26
N THR A 213 -5.46 -10.55 -7.16
CA THR A 213 -6.11 -9.75 -8.21
C THR A 213 -6.79 -8.52 -7.64
N TYR A 214 -6.76 -7.45 -8.43
CA TYR A 214 -7.50 -6.22 -8.21
C TYR A 214 -8.45 -5.97 -9.37
N HIS A 215 -9.73 -5.86 -9.05
CA HIS A 215 -10.79 -5.54 -10.01
C HIS A 215 -11.51 -4.27 -9.57
N LYS A 216 -11.82 -3.37 -10.51
CA LYS A 216 -12.57 -2.14 -10.18
C LYS A 216 -14.01 -2.41 -9.74
N ALA A 217 -14.60 -3.55 -10.10
CA ALA A 217 -15.96 -3.92 -9.69
C ALA A 217 -16.13 -3.85 -8.15
N ASN A 218 -17.32 -3.43 -7.70
CA ASN A 218 -17.70 -3.28 -6.29
C ASN A 218 -16.69 -2.45 -5.48
N GLU A 219 -16.40 -1.24 -5.96
CA GLU A 219 -15.49 -0.29 -5.31
C GLU A 219 -14.02 -0.74 -5.20
N GLY A 220 -13.57 -1.77 -5.93
CA GLY A 220 -12.17 -2.23 -5.87
C GLY A 220 -12.02 -3.57 -5.17
N THR A 221 -12.65 -4.62 -5.73
CA THR A 221 -12.59 -5.98 -5.20
C THR A 221 -11.16 -6.53 -5.26
N ILE A 222 -10.64 -6.94 -4.09
CA ILE A 222 -9.35 -7.62 -3.93
C ILE A 222 -9.60 -9.10 -3.68
N THR A 223 -8.94 -9.97 -4.45
CA THR A 223 -8.98 -11.43 -4.21
C THR A 223 -7.56 -11.97 -4.13
N TRP A 224 -7.33 -12.89 -3.20
CA TRP A 224 -6.13 -13.73 -3.17
C TRP A 224 -6.52 -15.18 -3.37
N SER A 225 -5.72 -15.92 -4.13
CA SER A 225 -5.97 -17.34 -4.39
C SER A 225 -5.99 -18.12 -3.09
N THR A 226 -7.03 -18.92 -2.89
CA THR A 226 -7.12 -19.89 -1.79
C THR A 226 -6.63 -21.27 -2.20
N ASP A 227 -6.24 -21.45 -3.47
CA ASP A 227 -5.75 -22.72 -4.00
C ASP A 227 -4.37 -23.06 -3.42
N GLN A 228 -4.35 -24.12 -2.62
CA GLN A 228 -3.15 -24.58 -1.92
C GLN A 228 -2.08 -25.14 -2.86
N LEU A 229 -2.43 -25.50 -4.10
CA LEU A 229 -1.47 -26.02 -5.08
C LEU A 229 -0.64 -24.92 -5.76
N SER A 230 -1.20 -23.71 -5.86
CA SER A 230 -0.54 -22.53 -6.43
C SER A 230 0.10 -21.62 -5.37
N ASN A 231 -0.26 -21.80 -4.10
CA ASN A 231 0.28 -21.05 -2.99
C ASN A 231 1.57 -21.69 -2.41
N THR A 232 2.47 -20.86 -1.89
CA THR A 232 3.62 -21.34 -1.10
C THR A 232 3.44 -20.92 0.35
N THR A 233 3.64 -21.89 1.25
CA THR A 233 3.68 -21.64 2.69
C THR A 233 5.11 -21.39 3.17
N GLY A 234 5.24 -20.63 4.24
CA GLY A 234 6.51 -20.32 4.88
C GLY A 234 6.31 -19.65 6.22
N THR A 235 7.32 -18.90 6.64
CA THR A 235 7.39 -18.29 7.97
C THR A 235 7.40 -16.77 7.84
N TYR A 236 6.55 -16.10 8.62
CA TYR A 236 6.70 -14.66 8.88
C TYR A 236 7.53 -14.48 10.14
N THR A 237 8.61 -13.71 10.07
CA THR A 237 9.48 -13.43 11.23
C THR A 237 9.44 -11.95 11.56
N PHE A 238 9.22 -11.66 12.84
CA PHE A 238 9.17 -10.30 13.37
C PHE A 238 10.50 -9.98 14.06
N ASP A 239 10.83 -8.69 14.11
CA ASP A 239 11.97 -8.21 14.86
C ASP A 239 11.79 -8.48 16.37
N ASN A 240 12.90 -8.75 17.05
CA ASN A 240 12.91 -8.99 18.48
C ASN A 240 12.55 -7.70 19.23
N ILE A 241 11.84 -7.86 20.36
CA ILE A 241 11.65 -6.78 21.32
C ILE A 241 12.71 -6.97 22.41
N THR A 242 13.63 -6.01 22.51
CA THR A 242 14.77 -6.10 23.44
C THR A 242 14.36 -5.90 24.88
N ASP A 243 13.37 -5.05 25.14
CA ASP A 243 12.84 -4.82 26.49
C ASP A 243 11.41 -4.27 26.46
N VAL A 244 10.43 -5.08 26.87
CA VAL A 244 9.02 -4.67 27.01
C VAL A 244 8.85 -3.58 28.08
N THR A 245 9.79 -3.47 29.02
CA THR A 245 9.75 -2.49 30.12
C THR A 245 10.45 -1.17 29.84
N ALA A 246 10.95 -0.97 28.61
CA ALA A 246 11.74 0.21 28.23
C ALA A 246 10.99 1.54 28.37
N ASP A 247 9.67 1.54 28.12
CA ASP A 247 8.83 2.73 28.18
C ASP A 247 8.15 2.90 29.54
N ALA A 248 7.52 4.04 29.77
CA ALA A 248 6.74 4.26 30.98
C ALA A 248 5.53 3.32 31.05
N ALA A 249 5.25 2.79 32.24
CA ALA A 249 4.02 2.05 32.47
C ALA A 249 2.78 2.96 32.30
N ASN A 250 1.69 2.39 31.82
CA ASN A 250 0.39 3.06 31.78
C ASN A 250 -0.23 3.19 33.19
N GLU A 251 -1.38 3.85 33.28
CA GLU A 251 -2.09 4.08 34.55
C GLU A 251 -2.48 2.79 35.29
N GLN A 252 -2.61 1.67 34.57
CA GLN A 252 -2.92 0.35 35.13
C GLN A 252 -1.66 -0.44 35.55
N GLY A 253 -0.48 0.17 35.44
CA GLY A 253 0.81 -0.40 35.80
C GLY A 253 1.40 -1.37 34.77
N TYR A 254 0.91 -1.35 33.52
CA TYR A 254 1.49 -2.16 32.44
C TYR A 254 2.56 -1.40 31.69
N PHE A 255 3.72 -2.03 31.57
CA PHE A 255 4.68 -1.74 30.51
C PHE A 255 4.25 -2.43 29.23
N SER A 256 4.54 -1.84 28.07
CA SER A 256 4.22 -2.46 26.78
C SER A 256 5.15 -2.05 25.67
N GLN A 257 5.40 -2.97 24.75
CA GLN A 257 6.08 -2.72 23.49
C GLN A 257 5.37 -3.42 22.34
N THR A 258 5.37 -2.79 21.17
CA THR A 258 4.82 -3.33 19.94
C THR A 258 5.96 -3.55 18.95
N CYS A 259 6.02 -4.73 18.34
CA CYS A 259 7.03 -5.00 17.30
C CYS A 259 6.75 -4.18 16.03
N ALA A 260 7.76 -4.07 15.17
CA ALA A 260 7.59 -3.47 13.85
C ALA A 260 6.50 -4.22 13.04
N PRO A 261 5.69 -3.49 12.25
CA PRO A 261 4.62 -4.12 11.48
C PRO A 261 5.17 -4.98 10.34
N LEU A 262 4.43 -6.03 10.00
CA LEU A 262 4.62 -6.79 8.76
C LEU A 262 3.40 -6.70 7.84
N PHE A 263 3.67 -6.62 6.54
CA PHE A 263 2.67 -6.74 5.47
C PHE A 263 2.56 -8.19 5.00
N VAL A 264 1.41 -8.83 5.22
CA VAL A 264 1.20 -10.27 4.96
C VAL A 264 0.11 -10.50 3.93
N ILE A 265 0.18 -11.65 3.25
CA ILE A 265 -0.88 -12.07 2.33
C ILE A 265 -2.17 -12.37 3.13
N PRO A 266 -3.32 -11.75 2.77
CA PRO A 266 -4.63 -12.04 3.35
C PRO A 266 -4.97 -13.54 3.24
N GLN A 267 -5.36 -14.15 4.36
CA GLN A 267 -5.58 -15.60 4.45
C GLN A 267 -6.34 -15.98 5.73
N THR A 268 -6.79 -17.23 5.81
CA THR A 268 -7.29 -17.80 7.06
C THR A 268 -6.15 -17.97 8.07
N CYS A 269 -6.33 -17.47 9.28
CA CYS A 269 -5.32 -17.47 10.33
C CYS A 269 -5.64 -18.39 11.51
N GLY A 270 -6.86 -18.93 11.58
CA GLY A 270 -7.36 -19.72 12.71
C GLY A 270 -6.62 -21.01 13.02
N THR A 271 -5.74 -21.46 12.13
CA THR A 271 -4.88 -22.64 12.31
C THR A 271 -3.40 -22.28 12.37
N LEU A 272 -3.05 -21.01 12.18
CA LEU A 272 -1.66 -20.57 12.19
C LEU A 272 -1.16 -20.49 13.63
N SER A 273 0.06 -21.00 13.83
CA SER A 273 0.75 -20.99 15.11
C SER A 273 1.75 -19.84 15.13
N VAL A 274 1.61 -18.95 16.11
CA VAL A 274 2.65 -17.99 16.49
C VAL A 274 3.53 -18.62 17.57
N GLN A 275 4.84 -18.45 17.41
CA GLN A 275 5.86 -18.93 18.35
C GLN A 275 6.82 -17.81 18.71
N PHE A 276 7.25 -17.76 19.97
CA PHE A 276 8.26 -16.83 20.44
C PHE A 276 8.91 -17.33 21.74
N THR A 277 10.07 -16.78 22.08
CA THR A 277 10.77 -17.05 23.34
C THR A 277 10.73 -15.78 24.20
N ALA A 278 10.19 -15.86 25.41
CA ALA A 278 10.30 -14.77 26.39
C ALA A 278 11.49 -15.01 27.32
N VAL A 279 12.25 -13.96 27.63
CA VAL A 279 13.40 -14.01 28.53
C VAL A 279 13.28 -12.89 29.55
N VAL A 280 13.43 -13.21 30.84
CA VAL A 280 13.47 -12.22 31.92
C VAL A 280 14.87 -12.18 32.51
N LYS A 281 15.44 -10.98 32.60
CA LYS A 281 16.71 -10.71 33.27
C LYS A 281 16.51 -9.81 34.48
N ASN A 282 17.29 -10.03 35.52
CA ASN A 282 17.34 -9.14 36.69
C ASN A 282 18.16 -7.85 36.41
N ALA A 283 18.27 -6.97 37.39
CA ALA A 283 19.04 -5.73 37.28
C ALA A 283 20.55 -5.95 37.00
N ALA A 284 21.09 -7.12 37.37
CA ALA A 284 22.47 -7.52 37.06
C ALA A 284 22.62 -8.14 35.66
N GLN A 285 21.55 -8.13 34.84
CA GLN A 285 21.48 -8.71 33.49
C GLN A 285 21.62 -10.25 33.46
N GLU A 286 21.42 -10.92 34.58
CA GLU A 286 21.38 -12.37 34.67
C GLU A 286 20.01 -12.88 34.27
N THR A 287 19.96 -13.91 33.41
CA THR A 287 18.70 -14.57 33.03
C THR A 287 18.14 -15.32 34.24
N ILE A 288 16.93 -14.95 34.65
CA ILE A 288 16.21 -15.56 35.77
C ILE A 288 14.94 -16.32 35.33
N GLY A 289 14.57 -16.20 34.06
CA GLY A 289 13.46 -16.91 33.46
C GLY A 289 13.58 -16.95 31.94
N GLN A 290 13.23 -18.09 31.34
CA GLN A 290 13.19 -18.25 29.89
C GLN A 290 12.16 -19.32 29.54
N GLN A 291 11.24 -19.00 28.62
CA GLN A 291 10.20 -19.91 28.17
C GLN A 291 9.89 -19.73 26.69
N ASP A 292 9.71 -20.84 25.99
CA ASP A 292 9.16 -20.88 24.63
C ASP A 292 7.64 -20.98 24.69
N PHE A 293 6.97 -20.09 23.97
CA PHE A 293 5.53 -20.06 23.85
C PHE A 293 5.08 -20.42 22.44
N SER A 294 3.93 -21.07 22.36
CA SER A 294 3.19 -21.29 21.13
C SER A 294 1.72 -21.02 21.37
N ALA A 295 1.08 -20.32 20.44
CA ALA A 295 -0.36 -20.08 20.46
C ALA A 295 -0.94 -20.11 19.06
N THR A 296 -2.22 -20.46 18.96
CA THR A 296 -2.98 -20.36 17.72
C THR A 296 -3.57 -18.97 17.60
N LEU A 297 -3.43 -18.36 16.42
CA LEU A 297 -4.03 -17.06 16.15
C LEU A 297 -5.54 -17.21 16.02
N SER A 298 -6.27 -16.26 16.60
CA SER A 298 -7.72 -16.23 16.47
C SER A 298 -8.21 -14.78 16.43
N TYR A 299 -9.31 -14.59 15.72
CA TYR A 299 -10.01 -13.31 15.63
C TYR A 299 -11.49 -13.59 15.45
N ASN A 300 -12.33 -12.87 16.19
CA ASN A 300 -13.77 -12.93 16.02
C ASN A 300 -14.31 -11.51 15.78
N PRO A 301 -14.78 -11.19 14.57
CA PRO A 301 -15.40 -9.90 14.29
C PRO A 301 -16.65 -9.70 15.15
N SER A 302 -16.97 -8.44 15.44
CA SER A 302 -18.27 -8.10 16.01
C SER A 302 -19.39 -8.35 15.00
N ASN A 303 -20.62 -8.57 15.47
CA ASN A 303 -21.78 -8.79 14.60
C ASN A 303 -22.07 -7.60 13.65
N SER A 304 -21.51 -6.42 13.95
CA SER A 304 -21.63 -5.20 13.13
C SER A 304 -20.60 -5.09 12.00
N GLU A 305 -19.53 -5.90 12.02
CA GLU A 305 -18.45 -5.85 11.02
C GLU A 305 -18.69 -6.85 9.88
N THR A 306 -19.57 -6.51 8.96
CA THR A 306 -20.00 -7.41 7.86
C THR A 306 -18.93 -7.67 6.79
N SER A 307 -17.89 -6.84 6.72
CA SER A 307 -16.75 -6.95 5.80
C SER A 307 -15.65 -7.89 6.30
N LEU A 308 -15.76 -8.39 7.54
CA LEU A 308 -14.74 -9.19 8.19
C LEU A 308 -15.24 -10.61 8.46
N GLN A 309 -14.34 -11.57 8.37
CA GLN A 309 -14.62 -12.97 8.64
C GLN A 309 -13.82 -13.44 9.85
N LYS A 310 -14.44 -14.30 10.66
CA LYS A 310 -13.80 -14.95 11.79
C LYS A 310 -12.54 -15.67 11.32
N ASN A 311 -11.44 -15.47 12.05
CA ASN A 311 -10.16 -16.13 11.82
C ASN A 311 -9.60 -15.92 10.41
N THR A 312 -9.84 -14.75 9.82
CA THR A 312 -9.33 -14.37 8.50
C THR A 312 -8.66 -13.00 8.58
N TRP A 313 -7.49 -12.88 7.97
CA TRP A 313 -6.88 -11.60 7.64
C TRP A 313 -7.43 -11.11 6.32
N THR A 314 -8.04 -9.93 6.33
CA THR A 314 -8.66 -9.30 5.17
C THR A 314 -7.73 -8.20 4.63
N ALA A 315 -7.63 -8.07 3.30
CA ALA A 315 -6.88 -7.00 2.66
C ALA A 315 -7.35 -5.62 3.15
N GLY A 316 -6.42 -4.70 3.39
CA GLY A 316 -6.73 -3.36 3.90
C GLY A 316 -7.17 -3.30 5.36
N TYR A 317 -6.84 -4.32 6.16
CA TYR A 317 -7.04 -4.29 7.61
C TYR A 317 -5.74 -4.49 8.38
N TYR A 318 -5.71 -3.87 9.55
CA TYR A 318 -4.63 -3.97 10.53
C TYR A 318 -5.06 -4.84 11.70
N TYR A 319 -4.21 -5.79 12.06
CA TYR A 319 -4.40 -6.72 13.16
C TYR A 319 -3.26 -6.54 14.17
N ASN A 320 -3.58 -6.19 15.41
CA ASN A 320 -2.62 -6.17 16.51
C ASN A 320 -2.97 -7.25 17.53
N TYR A 321 -2.07 -8.20 17.71
CA TYR A 321 -2.22 -9.29 18.67
C TYR A 321 -1.49 -8.94 19.97
N THR A 322 -2.24 -8.79 21.05
CA THR A 322 -1.70 -8.40 22.36
C THR A 322 -1.61 -9.59 23.31
N ALA A 323 -0.43 -9.86 23.86
CA ALA A 323 -0.21 -10.86 24.90
C ALA A 323 0.34 -10.24 26.19
N GLU A 324 -0.10 -10.76 27.33
CA GLU A 324 0.44 -10.42 28.64
C GLU A 324 1.50 -11.43 29.07
N LEU A 325 2.70 -10.95 29.38
CA LEU A 325 3.81 -11.71 29.92
C LEU A 325 3.83 -11.60 31.44
N LYS A 326 3.80 -12.75 32.13
CA LYS A 326 3.84 -12.84 33.58
C LYS A 326 5.06 -13.63 34.01
N MET A 327 5.70 -13.18 35.10
CA MET A 327 6.89 -13.84 35.66
C MET A 327 6.65 -15.32 35.97
N GLU A 328 5.47 -15.66 36.49
CA GLU A 328 5.09 -17.04 36.84
C GLU A 328 4.97 -17.99 35.64
N ASP A 329 4.81 -17.45 34.43
CA ASP A 329 4.68 -18.22 33.19
C ASP A 329 6.02 -18.28 32.43
N ILE A 330 7.02 -17.47 32.82
CA ILE A 330 8.37 -17.42 32.21
C ILE A 330 9.36 -18.03 33.19
N ASN A 331 9.26 -19.34 33.36
CA ASN A 331 10.17 -20.16 34.14
C ASN A 331 10.73 -21.26 33.23
N THR A 332 11.66 -22.08 33.70
CA THR A 332 12.17 -23.22 32.94
C THR A 332 11.26 -24.45 33.04
N ASP A 333 9.96 -24.28 33.33
CA ASP A 333 9.02 -25.40 33.52
C ASP A 333 8.67 -26.02 32.16
N PRO A 334 8.88 -27.34 31.97
CA PRO A 334 8.44 -28.03 30.76
C PRO A 334 6.92 -28.00 30.54
N ASN A 335 6.11 -27.64 31.55
CA ASN A 335 4.65 -27.53 31.48
C ASN A 335 4.16 -26.07 31.43
N ALA A 336 4.81 -25.25 30.60
CA ALA A 336 4.49 -23.85 30.44
C ALA A 336 2.99 -23.60 30.22
N LYS A 337 2.45 -22.59 30.93
CA LYS A 337 1.05 -22.20 30.76
C LYS A 337 0.84 -21.64 29.34
N PRO A 338 -0.30 -21.91 28.70
CA PRO A 338 -0.58 -21.39 27.37
C PRO A 338 -0.66 -19.86 27.39
N ILE A 339 -0.04 -19.22 26.39
CA ILE A 339 -0.20 -17.77 26.17
C ILE A 339 -1.48 -17.52 25.36
N LYS A 340 -2.19 -16.44 25.69
CA LYS A 340 -3.39 -15.99 24.96
C LYS A 340 -3.12 -14.64 24.32
N PHE A 341 -3.52 -14.49 23.07
CA PHE A 341 -3.57 -13.21 22.38
C PHE A 341 -4.99 -12.67 22.34
N ASP A 342 -5.15 -11.42 22.75
CA ASP A 342 -6.34 -10.62 22.45
C ASP A 342 -6.04 -9.78 21.21
N VAL A 343 -6.97 -9.70 20.26
CA VAL A 343 -6.74 -9.05 18.96
C VAL A 343 -7.60 -7.80 18.83
N THR A 344 -7.00 -6.73 18.35
CA THR A 344 -7.70 -5.53 17.89
C THR A 344 -7.59 -5.43 16.37
N VAL A 345 -8.70 -5.16 15.69
CA VAL A 345 -8.76 -5.05 14.23
C VAL A 345 -9.30 -3.68 13.85
N ASP A 346 -8.56 -3.00 12.97
CA ASP A 346 -8.97 -1.70 12.44
C ASP A 346 -8.89 -1.71 10.92
N LYS A 347 -9.79 -0.99 10.28
CA LYS A 347 -9.65 -0.66 8.86
C LYS A 347 -8.36 0.14 8.67
N TRP A 348 -7.53 -0.29 7.73
CA TRP A 348 -6.49 0.56 7.17
C TRP A 348 -7.22 1.59 6.33
N LYS A 349 -7.36 2.80 6.86
CA LYS A 349 -8.31 3.81 6.34
C LYS A 349 -8.31 3.86 4.81
N ASP A 350 -9.52 3.84 4.25
CA ASP A 350 -9.77 4.42 2.93
C ASP A 350 -10.60 5.68 3.18
N THR A 351 -10.31 6.77 2.47
CA THR A 351 -11.19 7.92 2.34
C THR A 351 -11.73 8.01 0.92
N THR A 352 -12.89 8.64 0.80
CA THR A 352 -13.61 8.82 -0.46
C THR A 352 -13.00 10.02 -1.20
N PRO A 353 -12.94 10.03 -2.54
CA PRO A 353 -12.59 11.25 -3.27
C PRO A 353 -13.48 12.42 -2.82
N GLY A 354 -12.88 13.48 -2.26
CA GLY A 354 -13.61 14.63 -1.70
C GLY A 354 -13.66 14.71 -0.17
N ASP A 355 -13.10 13.73 0.55
CA ASP A 355 -12.81 13.82 1.99
C ASP A 355 -11.56 14.69 2.24
N ASP A 356 -11.57 15.92 1.70
CA ASP A 356 -10.63 16.94 2.12
C ASP A 356 -10.87 17.20 3.61
N LEU A 357 -10.00 16.68 4.46
CA LEU A 357 -9.80 17.23 5.78
C LEU A 357 -9.40 18.70 5.58
N ASN A 358 -10.39 19.59 5.67
CA ASN A 358 -10.19 20.99 5.96
C ASN A 358 -9.35 21.07 7.24
N LEU A 359 -8.03 21.11 7.07
CA LEU A 359 -7.15 21.69 8.05
C LEU A 359 -7.45 23.19 8.03
N THR A 360 -8.50 23.59 8.75
CA THR A 360 -8.49 24.92 9.32
C THR A 360 -7.34 24.95 10.32
N ASP A 361 -6.15 25.23 9.81
CA ASP A 361 -5.13 25.89 10.59
C ASP A 361 -5.75 27.17 11.13
N LYS A 362 -6.02 27.19 12.43
CA LYS A 362 -5.73 28.36 13.26
C LYS A 362 -5.67 27.97 14.73
N LYS A 363 -4.43 27.87 15.19
CA LYS A 363 -3.91 28.44 16.44
C LYS A 363 -4.95 29.21 17.26
N ASN A 364 -5.13 28.77 18.51
CA ASN A 364 -4.69 29.54 19.67
C ASN A 364 -4.20 28.58 20.75
#